data_AF-A0A4Y1RGJ4-F1
#
_entry.id   AF-A0A4Y1RGJ4-F1
#
_cell.length_a   1.000
_cell.length_b   1.000
_cell.length_c   1.000
_cell.angle_alpha   90.00
_cell.angle_beta   90.00
_cell.angle_gamma   90.00
#
_symmetry.space_group_name_H-M   'P 1'
#
loop_
_entity.id
_entity.type
_entity.pdbx_description
1 polymer ?
#
loop_
_entity_poly.entity_id
_entity_poly.type
_entity_poly.pdbx_seq_one_letter_code
_entity_poly.pdbx_strand_id
1 'polypeptide(L)'
;MEDVSLCEVWLQICHCPVSGNEMKFFHMWKKIHAEFCEKIPGTTRTEMALSSRWKILNKELGKWRNALAKAMDNYRSGQNRTNEMIQAQMWFGATGVAKKVSPIMNVGRW
;
A
#
# COMPACT_ATOMS: atom_id res chain seq x y z
N MET A 1 5.34 7.25 -11.48
CA MET A 1 4.20 7.91 -12.15
C MET A 1 3.08 6.90 -12.40
N GLU A 2 3.36 5.79 -13.08
CA GLU A 2 2.37 4.75 -13.39
C GLU A 2 1.62 4.16 -12.16
N ASP A 3 2.35 3.75 -11.12
CA ASP A 3 1.74 3.20 -9.89
C ASP A 3 0.86 4.21 -9.15
N VAL A 4 1.25 5.49 -9.16
CA VAL A 4 0.48 6.57 -8.54
C VAL A 4 -0.83 6.75 -9.29
N SER A 5 -0.78 6.82 -10.62
CA SER A 5 -1.98 6.90 -11.46
C SER A 5 -2.91 5.69 -11.24
N LEU A 6 -2.36 4.48 -11.12
CA LEU A 6 -3.16 3.28 -10.82
C LEU A 6 -3.84 3.39 -9.44
N CYS A 7 -3.15 3.87 -8.41
CA CYS A 7 -3.73 4.12 -7.09
C CYS A 7 -4.86 5.16 -7.13
N GLU A 8 -4.66 6.26 -7.84
CA GLU A 8 -5.65 7.34 -7.95
C GLU A 8 -6.91 6.87 -8.67
N VAL A 9 -6.77 6.18 -9.80
CA VAL A 9 -7.90 5.64 -10.56
C VAL A 9 -8.63 4.58 -9.74
N TRP A 10 -7.91 3.68 -9.05
CA TRP A 10 -8.52 2.70 -8.16
C TRP A 10 -9.34 3.37 -7.06
N LEU A 11 -8.79 4.41 -6.42
CA LEU A 11 -9.47 5.17 -5.37
C LEU A 11 -10.76 5.82 -5.89
N GLN A 12 -10.69 6.49 -7.04
CA GLN A 12 -11.84 7.16 -7.68
C GLN A 12 -12.98 6.16 -7.97
N ILE A 13 -12.64 4.99 -8.51
CA ILE A 13 -13.63 3.98 -8.90
C ILE A 13 -14.22 3.25 -7.68
N CYS A 14 -13.39 2.88 -6.69
CA CYS A 14 -13.85 2.14 -5.52
C CYS A 14 -14.59 3.00 -4.49
N HIS A 15 -14.28 4.29 -4.39
CA HIS A 15 -14.97 5.20 -3.49
C HIS A 15 -16.19 5.89 -4.12
N CYS A 16 -16.55 5.55 -5.37
CA CYS A 16 -17.74 6.10 -6.01
C CYS A 16 -19.02 5.58 -5.30
N PRO A 17 -19.80 6.43 -4.60
CA PRO A 17 -20.95 5.98 -3.82
C PRO A 17 -22.11 5.44 -4.68
N VAL A 18 -22.11 5.72 -5.99
CA VAL A 18 -23.14 5.27 -6.95
C VAL A 18 -22.81 3.89 -7.54
N SER A 19 -21.53 3.55 -7.70
CA SER A 19 -21.12 2.33 -8.42
C SER A 19 -20.15 1.41 -7.67
N GLY A 20 -19.63 1.83 -6.51
CA GLY A 20 -18.60 1.09 -5.77
C GLY A 20 -19.13 -0.13 -5.01
N ASN A 21 -20.38 -0.09 -4.52
CA ASN A 21 -20.90 -1.11 -3.60
C ASN A 21 -21.40 -2.40 -4.25
N GLU A 22 -21.70 -2.42 -5.55
CA GLU A 22 -22.31 -3.59 -6.23
C GLU A 22 -21.56 -4.06 -7.49
N MET A 23 -20.43 -3.42 -7.82
CA MET A 23 -19.74 -3.72 -9.07
C MET A 23 -18.91 -5.01 -8.97
N LYS A 24 -19.23 -5.99 -9.83
CA LYS A 24 -18.46 -7.23 -9.95
C LYS A 24 -16.99 -6.91 -10.29
N PHE A 25 -16.08 -7.70 -9.72
CA PHE A 25 -14.63 -7.53 -9.85
C PHE A 25 -14.14 -7.36 -11.29
N PHE A 26 -14.70 -8.13 -12.24
CA PHE A 26 -14.36 -8.00 -13.66
C PHE A 26 -14.75 -6.64 -14.25
N HIS A 27 -15.97 -6.15 -13.96
CA HIS A 27 -16.43 -4.84 -14.44
C HIS A 27 -15.65 -3.68 -13.80
N MET A 28 -15.20 -3.87 -12.56
CA MET A 28 -14.35 -2.90 -11.88
C MET A 28 -13.02 -2.72 -12.63
N TRP A 29 -12.34 -3.81 -12.99
CA TRP A 29 -11.06 -3.73 -13.71
C TRP A 29 -11.18 -3.15 -15.11
N LYS A 30 -12.30 -3.41 -15.80
CA LYS A 30 -12.62 -2.73 -17.06
C LYS A 30 -12.68 -1.21 -16.91
N LYS A 31 -13.40 -0.71 -15.90
CA LYS A 31 -13.48 0.74 -15.65
C LYS A 31 -12.13 1.32 -15.25
N ILE A 32 -11.40 0.65 -14.36
CA ILE A 32 -10.06 1.09 -13.95
C ILE A 32 -9.13 1.18 -15.16
N HIS A 33 -9.15 0.18 -16.06
CA HIS A 33 -8.32 0.18 -17.25
C HIS A 33 -8.69 1.30 -18.22
N ALA A 34 -9.97 1.55 -18.46
CA ALA A 34 -10.44 2.65 -19.31
C ALA A 34 -9.93 4.01 -18.81
N GLU A 35 -10.21 4.35 -17.55
CA GLU A 35 -9.77 5.61 -16.93
C GLU A 35 -8.24 5.74 -16.88
N PHE A 36 -7.54 4.63 -16.65
CA PHE A 36 -6.08 4.60 -16.65
C PHE A 36 -5.49 4.89 -18.03
N CYS A 37 -6.08 4.34 -19.10
CA CYS A 37 -5.67 4.60 -20.48
C CYS A 37 -5.90 6.06 -20.90
N GLU A 38 -6.96 6.69 -20.42
CA GLU A 38 -7.19 8.12 -20.63
C GLU A 38 -6.13 8.97 -19.91
N LYS A 39 -5.78 8.58 -18.68
CA LYS A 39 -4.80 9.30 -17.85
C LYS A 39 -3.36 9.12 -18.31
N ILE A 40 -3.04 8.01 -18.98
CA ILE A 40 -1.71 7.73 -19.54
C ILE A 40 -1.85 7.38 -21.02
N PRO A 41 -1.96 8.38 -21.90
CA PRO A 41 -2.07 8.16 -23.34
C PRO A 41 -0.90 7.35 -23.88
N GLY A 42 -1.20 6.37 -24.75
CA GLY A 42 -0.19 5.50 -25.36
C GLY A 42 0.28 4.33 -24.49
N THR A 43 -0.33 4.11 -23.32
CA THR A 43 -0.04 2.94 -22.49
C THR A 43 -0.42 1.63 -23.20
N THR A 44 0.43 0.61 -23.05
CA THR A 44 0.19 -0.75 -23.58
C THR A 44 -0.30 -1.72 -22.50
N ARG A 45 -0.61 -1.22 -21.31
CA ARG A 45 -1.08 -2.05 -20.20
C ARG A 45 -2.45 -2.65 -20.48
N THR A 46 -2.62 -3.89 -20.07
CA THR A 46 -3.90 -4.60 -20.09
C THR A 46 -4.55 -4.58 -18.72
N GLU A 47 -5.87 -4.84 -18.66
CA GLU A 47 -6.60 -5.04 -17.40
C GLU A 47 -5.90 -6.03 -16.46
N MET A 48 -5.42 -7.15 -17.01
CA MET A 48 -4.70 -8.18 -16.26
C MET A 48 -3.37 -7.66 -15.69
N ALA A 49 -2.61 -6.88 -16.47
CA ALA A 49 -1.36 -6.30 -16.01
C ALA A 49 -1.60 -5.31 -14.86
N LEU A 50 -2.63 -4.46 -14.96
CA LEU A 50 -3.00 -3.51 -13.90
C LEU A 50 -3.50 -4.23 -12.65
N SER A 51 -4.35 -5.24 -12.79
CA SER A 51 -4.86 -6.04 -11.67
C SER A 51 -3.74 -6.77 -10.93
N SER A 52 -2.80 -7.36 -11.67
CA SER A 52 -1.61 -8.00 -11.10
C SER A 52 -0.72 -7.00 -10.37
N ARG A 53 -0.49 -5.81 -10.97
CA ARG A 53 0.29 -4.75 -10.35
C ARG A 53 -0.37 -4.24 -9.07
N TRP A 54 -1.68 -4.06 -9.09
CA TRP A 54 -2.45 -3.64 -7.91
C TRP A 54 -2.34 -4.63 -6.76
N LYS A 55 -2.35 -5.95 -7.02
CA LYS A 55 -2.17 -6.95 -5.96
C LYS A 55 -0.85 -6.74 -5.19
N ILE A 56 0.22 -6.40 -5.91
CA ILE A 56 1.53 -6.10 -5.30
C ILE A 56 1.45 -4.78 -4.53
N LEU A 57 0.93 -3.72 -5.15
CA LEU A 57 0.80 -2.41 -4.52
C LEU A 57 -0.05 -2.48 -3.24
N ASN A 58 -1.21 -3.12 -3.30
CA ASN A 58 -2.12 -3.25 -2.15
C ASN A 58 -1.46 -3.99 -0.97
N LYS A 59 -0.56 -4.95 -1.24
CA LYS A 59 0.23 -5.61 -0.19
C LYS A 59 1.21 -4.64 0.46
N GLU A 60 1.94 -3.85 -0.33
CA GLU A 60 2.88 -2.87 0.19
C GLU A 60 2.16 -1.71 0.91
N LEU A 61 1.03 -1.24 0.39
CA LEU A 61 0.15 -0.28 1.06
C LEU A 61 -0.38 -0.81 2.40
N GLY A 62 -0.68 -2.11 2.48
CA GLY A 62 -1.05 -2.75 3.74
C GLY A 62 0.07 -2.74 4.78
N LYS A 63 1.32 -3.02 4.37
CA LYS A 63 2.48 -2.89 5.26
C LYS A 63 2.69 -1.43 5.71
N TRP A 64 2.54 -0.48 4.80
CA TRP A 64 2.61 0.94 5.11
C TRP A 64 1.56 1.36 6.14
N ARG A 65 0.30 0.94 5.94
CA ARG A 65 -0.79 1.19 6.90
C ARG A 65 -0.47 0.66 8.30
N ASN A 66 0.10 -0.54 8.39
CA ASN A 66 0.50 -1.12 9.67
C ASN A 66 1.66 -0.34 10.32
N ALA A 67 2.64 0.11 9.53
CA ALA A 67 3.74 0.92 10.02
C ALA A 67 3.25 2.30 10.52
N LEU A 68 2.30 2.91 9.81
CA LEU A 68 1.66 4.15 10.22
C LEU A 68 0.87 3.98 11.51
N ALA A 69 0.05 2.91 11.63
CA ALA A 69 -0.66 2.60 12.86
C ALA A 69 0.29 2.47 14.06
N LYS A 70 1.42 1.78 13.91
CA LYS A 70 2.45 1.69 14.95
C LYS A 70 3.05 3.05 15.32
N ALA A 71 3.24 3.94 14.36
CA ALA A 71 3.74 5.28 14.62
C ALA A 71 2.70 6.10 15.41
N MET A 72 1.42 5.98 15.06
CA MET A 72 0.31 6.63 15.77
C MET A 72 0.15 6.10 17.20
N ASP A 73 0.26 4.79 17.41
CA ASP A 73 0.19 4.18 18.74
C ASP A 73 1.36 4.61 19.65
N ASN A 74 2.52 4.95 19.06
CA ASN A 74 3.71 5.43 19.78
C ASN A 74 3.77 6.97 19.89
N TYR A 75 2.63 7.66 19.76
CA TYR A 75 2.56 9.12 19.85
C TYR A 75 3.08 9.64 21.20
N ARG A 76 3.91 10.69 21.15
CA ARG A 76 4.43 11.39 22.33
C ARG A 76 4.01 12.85 22.31
N SER A 77 3.71 13.42 23.48
CA SER A 77 3.36 14.85 23.60
C SER A 77 4.45 15.73 22.97
N GLY A 78 4.04 16.74 22.19
CA GLY A 78 4.93 17.61 21.44
C GLY A 78 5.36 17.08 20.06
N GLN A 79 4.90 15.91 19.63
CA GLN A 79 5.16 15.42 18.27
C GLN A 79 4.20 16.01 17.23
N ASN A 80 4.71 16.24 16.02
CA ASN A 80 3.93 16.71 14.88
C ASN A 80 3.82 15.62 13.81
N ARG A 81 3.07 15.90 12.75
CA ARG A 81 2.84 14.97 11.64
C ARG A 81 4.14 14.54 10.93
N THR A 82 5.15 15.39 10.90
CA THR A 82 6.47 15.03 10.35
C THR A 82 7.13 13.94 11.18
N ASN A 83 7.07 14.05 12.52
CA ASN A 83 7.62 13.03 13.42
C ASN A 83 6.90 11.68 13.28
N GLU A 84 5.58 11.70 13.10
CA GLU A 84 4.78 10.50 12.83
C GLU A 84 5.20 9.84 11.52
N MET A 85 5.36 10.62 10.44
CA MET A 85 5.79 10.12 9.13
C MET A 85 7.20 9.53 9.16
N ILE A 86 8.14 10.16 9.88
CA ILE A 86 9.51 9.63 10.07
C ILE A 86 9.45 8.28 10.80
N GLN A 87 8.67 8.17 11.87
CA GLN A 87 8.51 6.92 12.61
C GLN A 87 7.87 5.84 11.74
N ALA A 88 6.81 6.16 10.99
CA ALA A 88 6.17 5.23 10.07
C ALA A 88 7.16 4.70 9.02
N GLN A 89 8.01 5.59 8.47
CA GLN A 89 9.07 5.21 7.53
C GLN A 89 10.09 4.24 8.17
N MET A 90 10.52 4.48 9.41
CA MET A 90 11.41 3.58 10.14
C MET A 90 10.77 2.19 10.33
N TRP A 91 9.52 2.16 10.79
CA TRP A 91 8.79 0.90 10.98
C TRP A 91 8.56 0.16 9.68
N PHE A 92 8.29 0.87 8.59
CA PHE A 92 8.13 0.28 7.27
C PHE A 92 9.43 -0.37 6.78
N GLY A 93 10.57 0.32 6.88
CA GLY A 93 11.89 -0.22 6.52
C GLY A 93 12.32 -1.43 7.36
N ALA A 94 11.97 -1.45 8.66
CA ALA A 94 12.26 -2.56 9.56
C ALA A 94 11.54 -3.87 9.14
N THR A 95 10.40 -3.79 8.43
CA THR A 95 9.69 -4.98 7.94
C THR A 95 10.46 -5.79 6.90
N GLY A 96 11.48 -5.19 6.25
CA GLY A 96 12.37 -5.88 5.31
C GLY A 96 13.54 -6.63 5.95
N VAL A 97 13.90 -6.29 7.19
CA VAL A 97 15.10 -6.80 7.90
C VAL A 97 14.77 -7.97 8.84
N ALA A 98 13.49 -8.18 9.17
CA ALA A 98 13.04 -9.21 10.13
C ALA A 98 13.11 -10.67 9.63
N LYS A 99 13.96 -10.99 8.64
CA LYS A 99 14.30 -12.38 8.29
C LYS A 99 15.77 -12.66 8.62
N LYS A 100 15.94 -13.45 9.68
CA LYS A 100 17.18 -13.99 10.28
C LYS A 100 17.79 -13.16 11.42
N VAL A 101 17.21 -13.28 12.60
CA VAL A 101 18.00 -13.54 13.81
C VAL A 101 17.27 -14.58 14.64
N SER A 102 17.64 -15.86 14.50
CA SER A 102 17.36 -16.84 15.54
C SER A 102 18.36 -16.56 16.67
N PRO A 103 17.93 -16.25 17.90
CA PRO A 103 18.87 -16.21 19.00
C PRO A 103 19.08 -17.65 19.47
N ILE A 104 20.10 -18.31 18.94
CA ILE A 104 20.79 -19.32 19.74
C ILE A 104 21.67 -18.53 20.71
N MET A 105 21.12 -18.15 21.86
CA MET A 105 21.93 -17.74 23.00
C MET A 105 21.93 -18.87 24.00
N ASN A 106 22.89 -19.75 23.81
CA ASN A 106 23.37 -20.69 24.82
C ASN A 106 24.54 -20.01 25.52
N VAL A 107 24.32 -19.41 26.70
CA VAL A 107 25.41 -19.07 27.63
C VAL A 107 24.91 -19.33 29.05
N GLY A 108 25.63 -20.24 29.72
CA GLY A 108 25.32 -20.77 31.04
C GLY A 108 25.22 -19.73 32.14
N ARG A 109 24.33 -20.03 33.08
CA ARG A 109 24.13 -19.32 34.33
C ARG A 109 24.99 -20.02 35.40
N TRP A 110 25.98 -19.30 35.91
CA TRP A 110 26.55 -19.52 37.24
C TRP A 110 25.62 -18.91 38.29
#